data_AF-A0A257LG24-F1
#
_entry.id   AF-A0A257LG24-F1
#
_cell.length_a   1.000
_cell.length_b   1.000
_cell.length_c   1.000
_cell.angle_alpha   90.00
_cell.angle_beta   90.00
_cell.angle_gamma   90.00
#
_symmetry.space_group_name_H-M   'P 1'
#
loop_
_entity.id
_entity.type
_entity.pdbx_description
1 polymer ?
#
loop_
_entity_poly.entity_id
_entity_poly.type
_entity_poly.pdbx_seq_one_letter_code
_entity_poly.pdbx_strand_id
1 'polypeptide(L)'
;MQTRAAVAWKAGAPLTIETVDLQGPKDNEVLVEVKATGICHTDYYTLSGADPEGLFPAILGHEGAGIVMEVGKDVTWLKPGDHVIPLYTPECRNCKFCLSKKT
;
A
#
# COMPACT_ATOMS: atom_id res chain seq x y z
N MET A 1 -12.63 -9.02 -4.84
CA MET A 1 -13.48 -8.01 -5.50
C MET A 1 -12.75 -7.49 -6.72
N GLN A 2 -13.46 -7.30 -7.83
CA GLN A 2 -12.86 -6.77 -9.05
C GLN A 2 -12.60 -5.26 -8.87
N THR A 3 -11.36 -4.83 -9.07
CA THR A 3 -10.96 -3.42 -8.97
C THR A 3 -9.93 -3.05 -10.03
N ARG A 4 -9.80 -1.76 -10.34
CA ARG A 4 -8.81 -1.26 -11.31
C ARG A 4 -7.50 -0.93 -10.60
N ALA A 5 -6.38 -1.30 -11.19
CA ALA A 5 -5.05 -0.96 -10.70
C ALA A 5 -4.10 -0.62 -11.86
N ALA A 6 -3.09 0.21 -11.59
CA ALA A 6 -1.97 0.42 -12.49
C ALA A 6 -0.90 -0.64 -12.20
N VAL A 7 -0.67 -1.55 -13.15
CA VAL A 7 0.22 -2.70 -13.00
C VAL A 7 1.52 -2.47 -13.75
N ALA A 8 2.63 -2.66 -13.05
CA ALA A 8 3.96 -2.75 -13.63
C ALA A 8 4.27 -4.22 -13.93
N TRP A 9 4.16 -4.63 -15.20
CA TRP A 9 4.43 -6.02 -15.60
C TRP A 9 5.92 -6.36 -15.63
N LYS A 10 6.78 -5.39 -15.98
CA LYS A 10 8.25 -5.52 -16.01
C LYS A 10 8.91 -4.15 -15.89
N ALA A 11 10.16 -4.14 -15.45
CA ALA A 11 10.99 -2.94 -15.42
C ALA A 11 11.05 -2.21 -16.76
N GLY A 12 11.03 -0.88 -16.72
CA GLY A 12 11.15 0.03 -17.86
C GLY A 12 9.94 0.06 -18.80
N ALA A 13 8.91 -0.76 -18.57
CA ALA A 13 7.67 -0.73 -19.35
C ALA A 13 6.67 0.29 -18.76
N PRO A 14 5.81 0.91 -19.58
CA PRO A 14 4.70 1.72 -19.07
C PRO A 14 3.77 0.89 -18.19
N LEU A 15 3.16 1.54 -17.19
CA LEU A 15 2.07 0.95 -16.40
C LEU A 15 0.86 0.70 -17.31
N THR A 16 0.20 -0.44 -17.13
CA THR A 16 -1.09 -0.73 -17.78
C THR A 16 -2.21 -0.71 -16.76
N ILE A 17 -3.40 -0.26 -17.17
CA ILE A 17 -4.57 -0.30 -16.30
C ILE A 17 -5.25 -1.64 -16.46
N GLU A 18 -5.19 -2.45 -15.42
CA GLU A 18 -5.77 -3.79 -15.37
C GLU A 18 -6.97 -3.83 -14.44
N THR A 19 -7.84 -4.81 -14.65
CA THR A 19 -8.80 -5.24 -13.63
C THR A 19 -8.22 -6.42 -12.88
N VAL A 20 -8.11 -6.31 -11.56
CA VAL A 20 -7.52 -7.33 -10.68
C VAL A 20 -8.55 -7.81 -9.67
N ASP A 21 -8.39 -9.04 -9.19
CA ASP A 21 -9.19 -9.57 -8.08
C ASP A 21 -8.47 -9.32 -6.75
N LEU A 22 -9.03 -8.43 -5.93
CA LEU A 22 -8.53 -8.09 -4.61
C LEU A 22 -9.29 -8.88 -3.53
N GLN A 23 -8.59 -9.76 -2.82
CA GLN A 23 -9.18 -10.49 -1.69
C GLN A 23 -9.53 -9.53 -0.54
N GLY A 24 -10.50 -9.93 0.30
CA GLY A 24 -10.81 -9.21 1.53
C GLY A 24 -9.65 -9.27 2.54
N PRO A 25 -9.65 -8.39 3.56
CA PRO A 25 -8.57 -8.35 4.53
C PRO A 25 -8.56 -9.62 5.39
N LYS A 26 -7.37 -10.14 5.69
CA LYS A 26 -7.19 -11.17 6.74
C LYS A 26 -7.30 -10.56 8.13
N ASP A 27 -7.19 -11.40 9.15
CA ASP A 27 -7.40 -11.07 10.56
C ASP A 27 -6.78 -9.76 11.06
N ASN A 28 -5.56 -9.42 10.65
CA ASN A 28 -4.83 -8.21 11.08
C ASN A 28 -4.62 -7.19 9.95
N GLU A 29 -5.40 -7.29 8.87
CA GLU A 29 -5.29 -6.44 7.70
C GLU A 29 -6.48 -5.46 7.62
N VAL A 30 -6.32 -4.40 6.83
CA VAL A 30 -7.34 -3.38 6.61
C VAL A 30 -7.49 -3.18 5.11
N LEU A 31 -8.73 -3.23 4.63
CA LEU A 31 -9.06 -2.90 3.24
C LEU A 31 -9.40 -1.42 3.15
N VAL A 32 -8.66 -0.70 2.31
CA VAL A 32 -8.81 0.75 2.14
C VAL A 32 -9.21 1.06 0.70
N GLU A 33 -10.24 1.87 0.52
CA GLU A 33 -10.54 2.50 -0.76
C GLU A 33 -9.67 3.76 -0.90
N VAL A 34 -8.66 3.69 -1.77
CA VAL A 34 -7.78 4.81 -2.07
C VAL A 34 -8.58 5.89 -2.82
N LYS A 35 -8.68 7.09 -2.24
CA LYS A 35 -9.41 8.23 -2.82
C LYS A 35 -8.51 9.15 -3.64
N ALA A 36 -7.25 9.28 -3.22
CA ALA A 36 -6.22 10.03 -3.93
C ALA A 36 -4.85 9.40 -3.69
N THR A 37 -3.97 9.49 -4.68
CA THR A 37 -2.57 9.06 -4.59
C THR A 37 -1.67 10.04 -5.35
N GLY A 38 -0.47 10.28 -4.82
CA GLY A 38 0.62 10.95 -5.50
C GLY A 38 1.50 9.97 -6.26
N ILE A 39 2.41 10.51 -7.07
CA ILE A 39 3.52 9.77 -7.68
C ILE A 39 4.81 10.32 -7.07
N CYS A 40 5.57 9.43 -6.44
CA CYS A 40 6.88 9.75 -5.92
C CYS A 40 7.97 9.40 -6.95
N HIS A 41 9.13 10.02 -6.81
CA HIS A 41 10.31 9.57 -7.55
C HIS A 41 10.69 8.12 -7.21
N THR A 42 10.42 7.63 -6.00
CA THR A 42 10.68 6.23 -5.63
C THR A 42 9.86 5.25 -6.46
N ASP A 43 8.60 5.57 -6.78
CA ASP A 43 7.79 4.73 -7.67
C ASP A 43 8.42 4.64 -9.06
N TYR A 44 8.91 5.77 -9.59
CA TYR A 44 9.62 5.81 -10.87
C TYR A 44 10.96 5.07 -10.81
N TYR A 45 11.73 5.22 -9.74
CA TYR A 45 13.02 4.55 -9.55
C TYR A 45 12.85 3.04 -9.59
N THR A 46 11.88 2.49 -8.84
CA THR A 46 11.53 1.07 -8.91
C THR A 46 11.05 0.67 -10.29
N LEU A 47 10.08 1.40 -10.88
CA LEU A 47 9.55 1.11 -12.22
C LEU A 47 10.64 1.09 -13.30
N SER A 48 11.65 1.95 -13.20
CA SER A 48 12.75 2.04 -14.17
C SER A 48 13.64 0.79 -14.21
N GLY A 49 13.61 -0.05 -13.17
CA GLY A 49 14.53 -1.17 -12.99
C GLY A 49 15.90 -0.78 -12.45
N ALA A 50 16.12 0.48 -12.08
CA ALA A 50 17.35 0.93 -11.44
C ALA A 50 17.41 0.59 -9.95
N ASP A 51 16.26 0.25 -9.35
CA ASP A 51 16.15 -0.28 -8.00
C ASP A 51 16.54 -1.77 -7.98
N PRO A 52 17.65 -2.16 -7.31
CA PRO A 52 18.07 -3.56 -7.25
C PRO A 52 17.07 -4.47 -6.53
N GLU A 53 16.21 -3.90 -5.68
CA GLU A 53 15.18 -4.63 -4.93
C GLU A 53 13.82 -4.66 -5.66
N GLY A 54 13.73 -4.05 -6.85
CA GLY A 54 12.51 -3.98 -7.63
C GLY A 54 12.02 -5.35 -8.10
N LEU A 55 10.82 -5.74 -7.68
CA LEU A 55 10.18 -6.99 -8.06
C LEU A 55 8.99 -6.74 -8.99
N PHE A 56 8.82 -7.61 -9.99
CA PHE A 56 7.74 -7.52 -10.97
C PHE A 56 7.10 -8.90 -11.19
N PRO A 57 5.77 -8.99 -11.45
CA PRO A 57 4.83 -7.88 -11.57
C PRO A 57 4.50 -7.21 -10.22
N ALA A 58 4.22 -5.91 -10.25
CA ALA A 58 3.89 -5.13 -9.05
C ALA A 58 2.81 -4.08 -9.30
N ILE A 59 2.06 -3.74 -8.25
CA ILE A 59 1.25 -2.51 -8.17
C ILE A 59 2.04 -1.58 -7.26
N LEU A 60 2.59 -0.51 -7.84
CA LEU A 60 3.41 0.48 -7.13
C LEU A 60 2.51 1.54 -6.44
N GLY A 61 3.13 2.56 -5.86
CA GLY A 61 2.45 3.64 -5.15
C GLY A 61 2.48 3.45 -3.64
N HIS A 62 2.88 4.50 -2.92
CA HIS A 62 3.00 4.49 -1.46
C HIS A 62 2.61 5.83 -0.81
N GLU A 63 2.12 6.79 -1.59
CA GLU A 63 1.70 8.12 -1.13
C GLU A 63 0.20 8.30 -1.41
N GLY A 64 -0.67 7.86 -0.49
CA GLY A 64 -2.11 7.92 -0.71
C GLY A 64 -2.93 8.25 0.55
N ALA A 65 -4.18 8.61 0.32
CA ALA A 65 -5.18 8.76 1.37
C ALA A 65 -6.48 8.09 0.93
N GLY A 66 -7.19 7.50 1.88
CA GLY A 66 -8.36 6.70 1.60
C GLY A 66 -9.31 6.56 2.77
N ILE A 67 -10.33 5.73 2.55
CA ILE A 67 -11.36 5.42 3.54
C ILE A 67 -11.33 3.92 3.80
N VAL A 68 -11.39 3.53 5.08
CA VAL A 68 -11.49 2.12 5.47
C VAL A 68 -12.81 1.55 4.99
N MET A 69 -12.75 0.44 4.25
CA MET A 69 -13.92 -0.29 3.75
C MET A 69 -14.26 -1.48 4.65
N GLU A 70 -13.25 -2.24 5.07
CA GLU A 70 -13.38 -3.45 5.87
C GLU A 70 -12.13 -3.62 6.73
N VAL A 71 -12.29 -4.27 7.89
CA VAL A 71 -11.19 -4.60 8.80
C VAL A 71 -11.22 -6.08 9.14
N GLY A 72 -10.04 -6.68 9.30
CA GLY A 72 -9.91 -8.04 9.81
C GLY A 72 -10.40 -8.20 11.25
N LYS A 73 -10.67 -9.44 11.67
CA LYS A 73 -11.28 -9.73 12.98
C LYS A 73 -10.47 -9.30 14.20
N ASP A 74 -9.15 -9.16 14.08
CA ASP A 74 -8.25 -8.79 15.18
C ASP A 74 -7.94 -7.28 15.18
N VAL A 75 -8.41 -6.53 14.17
CA VAL A 75 -8.27 -5.07 14.09
C VAL A 75 -9.31 -4.41 14.99
N THR A 76 -8.84 -3.79 16.07
CA THR A 76 -9.69 -3.14 17.10
C THR A 76 -9.54 -1.62 17.15
N TRP A 77 -8.63 -1.06 16.35
CA TRP A 77 -8.25 0.36 16.38
C TRP A 77 -8.72 1.16 15.16
N LEU A 78 -9.39 0.52 14.21
CA LEU A 78 -9.99 1.14 13.03
C LEU A 78 -11.36 0.51 12.77
N LYS A 79 -12.23 1.24 12.06
CA LYS A 79 -13.53 0.73 11.60
C LYS A 79 -13.86 1.26 10.20
N PRO A 80 -14.77 0.61 9.46
CA PRO A 80 -15.29 1.13 8.21
C PRO A 80 -15.75 2.59 8.32
N GLY A 81 -15.37 3.41 7.33
CA GLY A 81 -15.65 4.85 7.28
C GLY A 81 -14.55 5.75 7.86
N ASP A 82 -13.56 5.21 8.57
CA ASP A 82 -12.42 6.00 9.04
C ASP A 82 -11.56 6.49 7.86
N HIS A 83 -11.11 7.74 7.92
CA HIS A 83 -10.17 8.31 6.96
C HIS A 83 -8.74 7.97 7.37
N VAL A 84 -7.95 7.44 6.45
CA VAL A 84 -6.61 6.91 6.74
C VAL A 84 -5.58 7.31 5.69
N ILE A 85 -4.33 7.37 6.12
CA ILE A 85 -3.13 7.49 5.27
C ILE A 85 -2.32 6.20 5.48
N PRO A 86 -2.13 5.35 4.45
CA PRO A 86 -1.23 4.21 4.55
C PRO A 86 0.22 4.65 4.76
N LEU A 87 0.98 3.90 5.55
CA LEU A 87 2.38 4.20 5.86
C LEU A 87 3.27 3.03 5.43
N TYR A 88 4.27 3.29 4.59
CA TYR A 88 5.29 2.29 4.25
C TYR A 88 6.28 2.06 5.41
N THR A 89 6.36 2.99 6.35
CA THR A 89 7.10 2.85 7.61
C THR A 89 6.13 2.44 8.72
N PRO A 90 6.04 1.14 9.07
CA PRO A 90 5.12 0.66 10.07
C PRO A 90 5.59 1.00 11.50
N GLU A 91 4.62 1.09 12.43
CA GLU A 91 4.90 1.29 13.85
C GLU A 91 4.21 0.21 14.69
N CYS A 92 4.89 -0.89 14.98
CA CYS A 92 4.32 -2.00 15.78
C CYS A 92 4.16 -1.68 17.28
N ARG A 93 4.65 -0.51 17.72
CA ARG A 93 4.58 0.01 19.11
C ARG A 93 5.23 -0.84 20.21
N ASN A 94 5.86 -1.97 19.86
CA ASN A 94 6.44 -2.90 20.85
C ASN A 94 7.92 -3.27 20.60
N CYS A 95 8.50 -2.88 19.45
CA CYS A 95 9.90 -3.19 19.15
C CYS A 95 10.86 -2.12 19.70
N LYS A 96 12.15 -2.47 19.79
CA LYS A 96 13.20 -1.55 20.28
C LYS A 96 13.25 -0.21 19.55
N PHE A 97 12.87 -0.18 18.27
CA PHE A 97 12.86 1.06 17.47
C PHE A 97 11.67 1.94 17.83
N CYS A 98 10.45 1.40 17.89
CA CYS A 98 9.27 2.15 18.30
C CYS A 98 9.35 2.65 19.77
N LEU A 99 10.05 1.92 20.64
CA LEU A 99 10.21 2.30 22.05
C LEU A 99 11.38 3.28 22.28
N SER A 100 12.23 3.50 21.27
CA SER A 100 13.32 4.47 21.35
C SER A 100 12.78 5.89 21.32
N LYS A 101 13.24 6.74 22.25
CA LYS A 101 12.93 8.18 22.28
C LYS A 101 13.93 9.03 21.51
N LYS A 102 14.86 8.41 20.79
CA LYS A 102 15.81 9.12 19.93
C LYS A 102 15.10 9.49 18.63
N THR A 103 15.05 10.78 18.34
CA THR A 103 14.69 11.35 17.04
C THR A 103 15.87 11.30 16.10
#